data_AF-A0A976MBH9-F1
#
_entry.id   AF-A0A976MBH9-F1
#
_cell.length_a   1.000
_cell.length_b   1.000
_cell.length_c   1.000
_cell.angle_alpha   90.00
_cell.angle_beta   90.00
_cell.angle_gamma   90.00
#
_symmetry.space_group_name_H-M   'P 1'
#
loop_
_entity.id
_entity.type
_entity.pdbx_description
1 polymer ?
#
loop_
_entity_poly.entity_id
_entity_poly.type
_entity_poly.pdbx_seq_one_letter_code
_entity_poly.pdbx_strand_id
1 'polypeptide(L)'
;MNFFKLFLLNFCPINIFYPHFEERLPQLYNKSLIYIFEEAVESDMVNYNKRFREIYEIPENEEVFIYNYRSFMEYYNMELKDKDLSYSSIRKINKYGCIYKTKFPVYRGLGIFVGDGVMEHHYLYHTLIIIFVTNFSCLLSSFQLFKNKALQFIFTSLVILVPHLMVMYLSDAIYLALVIVILFGLIILRYISKKPWKNKEENPSENGFVYYVNFAKGTLIVAIVIVILGVDNINFNQFMRKTNYDGFSAMDIGAGFFVTQTGSSTALSKRKKNVWIILKKNIIILAIAIIRTISIALLGYGVDEREYGTHWNFFYTLAITRIVLDLIHTYCHKYVVRALPFVIVIVYELILILTGAVKKLPGLPRSNIIYANREGLLSIPNSISGALFVLLITKIAVSYYKEGKKFRSVLTYMFCSLSFFFLANILYFAKLKSCRSLNNMRYLFYVMFLYNFALGSMVMFEILYPRYKENQIIDSVGKYPLMIYLIANVMTGCVNMIFKPYLYPLTYFVLILVVYSYILFFCGLIFRRFKFKNMSQWI
;
A
#
# COMPACT_ATOMS: atom_id res chain seq x y z
N MET A 1 -27.94 -36.07 -4.47
CA MET A 1 -26.46 -36.03 -4.61
C MET A 1 -25.83 -36.09 -3.22
N ASN A 2 -24.93 -37.03 -2.95
CA ASN A 2 -24.40 -37.34 -1.61
C ASN A 2 -23.42 -36.26 -1.11
N PHE A 3 -23.47 -35.85 0.18
CA PHE A 3 -22.67 -34.75 0.76
C PHE A 3 -21.16 -34.89 0.49
N PHE A 4 -20.66 -36.13 0.44
CA PHE A 4 -19.25 -36.44 0.14
C PHE A 4 -18.86 -36.15 -1.32
N LYS A 5 -19.79 -36.32 -2.28
CA LYS A 5 -19.58 -35.90 -3.69
C LYS A 5 -19.55 -34.37 -3.81
N LEU A 6 -20.40 -33.67 -3.06
CA LEU A 6 -20.40 -32.20 -2.97
C LEU A 6 -19.11 -31.66 -2.34
N PHE A 7 -18.60 -32.36 -1.32
CA PHE A 7 -17.35 -32.05 -0.64
C PHE A 7 -16.12 -32.25 -1.53
N LEU A 8 -16.08 -33.32 -2.33
CA LEU A 8 -15.00 -33.57 -3.31
C LEU A 8 -15.01 -32.60 -4.49
N LEU A 9 -16.19 -32.14 -4.93
CA LEU A 9 -16.33 -31.08 -5.94
C LEU A 9 -15.74 -29.74 -5.47
N ASN A 10 -15.76 -29.46 -4.16
CA ASN A 10 -15.20 -28.24 -3.57
C ASN A 10 -13.67 -28.29 -3.35
N PHE A 11 -13.02 -29.44 -3.53
CA PHE A 11 -11.57 -29.63 -3.40
C PHE A 11 -10.80 -29.51 -4.72
N CYS A 12 -11.48 -29.35 -5.85
CA CYS A 12 -10.85 -28.95 -7.10
C CYS A 12 -10.62 -27.44 -7.05
N PRO A 13 -9.37 -26.94 -6.94
CA PRO A 13 -9.13 -25.56 -7.26
C PRO A 13 -9.35 -25.45 -8.78
N ILE A 14 -9.78 -24.27 -9.22
CA ILE A 14 -9.67 -23.81 -10.61
C ILE A 14 -10.92 -24.03 -11.49
N ASN A 15 -11.25 -22.96 -12.22
CA ASN A 15 -12.45 -22.80 -13.02
C ASN A 15 -12.09 -22.90 -14.51
N ILE A 16 -13.14 -22.99 -15.31
CA ILE A 16 -13.17 -22.79 -16.75
C ILE A 16 -13.27 -21.27 -17.02
N PHE A 17 -12.63 -20.78 -18.08
CA PHE A 17 -12.96 -19.47 -18.65
C PHE A 17 -14.40 -19.48 -19.17
N TYR A 18 -15.36 -19.11 -18.34
CA TYR A 18 -16.64 -18.61 -18.82
C TYR A 18 -16.61 -17.10 -18.64
N PRO A 19 -16.56 -16.27 -19.68
CA PRO A 19 -16.79 -14.85 -19.50
C PRO A 19 -18.25 -14.68 -19.10
N HIS A 20 -18.50 -14.56 -17.79
CA HIS A 20 -19.83 -14.24 -17.27
C HIS A 20 -19.99 -12.72 -17.34
N PHE A 21 -20.66 -12.25 -18.38
CA PHE A 21 -21.01 -10.85 -18.55
C PHE A 21 -22.29 -10.57 -17.74
N GLU A 22 -22.31 -9.49 -16.95
CA GLU A 22 -23.54 -9.06 -16.27
C GLU A 22 -24.64 -8.78 -17.31
N GLU A 23 -25.89 -9.13 -17.00
CA GLU A 23 -27.08 -8.91 -17.85
C GLU A 23 -27.32 -7.44 -18.24
N ARG A 24 -26.55 -6.50 -17.68
CA ARG A 24 -26.59 -5.07 -18.01
C ARG A 24 -25.90 -4.72 -19.33
N LEU A 25 -25.14 -5.64 -19.95
CA LEU A 25 -24.50 -5.43 -21.25
C LEU A 25 -25.37 -6.04 -22.39
N PRO A 26 -25.64 -5.30 -23.49
CA PRO A 26 -26.38 -5.84 -24.62
C PRO A 26 -25.71 -7.10 -25.19
N GLN A 27 -26.50 -8.13 -25.53
CA GLN A 27 -26.02 -9.44 -26.02
C GLN A 27 -25.02 -9.37 -27.20
N LEU A 28 -25.06 -8.28 -27.99
CA LEU A 28 -24.15 -8.04 -29.11
C LEU A 28 -22.67 -7.92 -28.67
N TYR A 29 -22.40 -7.30 -27.50
CA TYR A 29 -21.03 -7.07 -27.00
C TYR A 29 -20.37 -8.35 -26.47
N ASN A 30 -21.16 -9.27 -25.93
CA ASN A 30 -20.66 -10.53 -25.36
C ASN A 30 -20.04 -11.43 -26.43
N LYS A 31 -20.67 -11.50 -27.62
CA LYS A 31 -20.15 -12.29 -28.74
C LYS A 31 -18.83 -11.72 -29.28
N SER A 32 -18.72 -10.39 -29.39
CA SER A 32 -17.51 -9.73 -29.86
C SER A 32 -16.33 -9.91 -28.92
N LEU A 33 -16.57 -9.89 -27.60
CA LEU A 33 -15.52 -10.09 -26.59
C LEU A 33 -15.02 -11.54 -26.53
N ILE A 34 -15.90 -12.52 -26.74
CA ILE A 34 -15.52 -13.93 -26.88
C ILE A 34 -14.66 -14.11 -28.13
N TYR A 35 -15.09 -13.53 -29.25
CA TYR A 35 -14.35 -13.61 -30.52
C TYR A 35 -12.94 -13.03 -30.42
N ILE A 36 -12.77 -11.84 -29.84
CA ILE A 36 -11.45 -11.20 -29.66
C ILE A 36 -10.54 -12.04 -28.74
N PHE A 37 -11.10 -12.66 -27.70
CA PHE A 37 -10.32 -13.52 -26.80
C PHE A 37 -9.90 -14.82 -27.50
N GLU A 38 -10.78 -15.43 -28.28
CA GLU A 38 -10.47 -16.63 -29.07
C GLU A 38 -9.42 -16.31 -30.14
N GLU A 39 -9.54 -15.20 -30.87
CA GLU A 39 -8.56 -14.73 -31.85
C GLU A 39 -7.18 -14.45 -31.24
N ALA A 40 -7.13 -13.89 -30.02
CA ALA A 40 -5.88 -13.65 -29.30
C ALA A 40 -5.17 -14.94 -28.81
N VAL A 41 -5.93 -15.99 -28.47
CA VAL A 41 -5.37 -17.28 -28.08
C VAL A 41 -4.94 -18.09 -29.31
N GLU A 42 -5.72 -18.03 -30.39
CA GLU A 42 -5.42 -18.73 -31.65
C GLU A 42 -4.25 -18.12 -32.40
N SER A 43 -4.06 -16.79 -32.34
CA SER A 43 -2.97 -16.10 -33.05
C SER A 43 -1.57 -16.36 -32.49
N ASP A 44 -1.43 -16.69 -31.20
CA ASP A 44 -0.10 -16.92 -30.59
C ASP A 44 -0.14 -17.90 -29.40
N MET A 45 -0.68 -19.10 -29.64
CA MET A 45 -0.81 -20.14 -28.62
C MET A 45 0.54 -20.60 -28.05
N VAL A 46 1.61 -20.52 -28.85
CA VAL A 46 2.97 -20.92 -28.46
C VAL A 46 3.56 -19.96 -27.42
N ASN A 47 3.50 -18.64 -27.63
CA ASN A 47 3.96 -17.70 -26.61
C ASN A 47 3.02 -17.65 -25.41
N TYR A 48 1.72 -17.87 -25.61
CA TYR A 48 0.78 -17.96 -24.51
C TYR A 48 1.10 -19.14 -23.59
N ASN A 49 1.33 -20.34 -24.16
CA ASN A 49 1.72 -21.53 -23.41
C ASN A 49 3.08 -21.35 -22.74
N LYS A 50 4.05 -20.73 -23.42
CA LYS A 50 5.36 -20.41 -22.85
C LYS A 50 5.25 -19.46 -21.65
N ARG A 51 4.52 -18.34 -21.79
CA ARG A 51 4.27 -17.40 -20.69
C ARG A 51 3.46 -18.02 -19.57
N PHE A 52 2.51 -18.89 -19.89
CA PHE A 52 1.73 -19.62 -18.90
C PHE A 52 2.64 -20.55 -18.09
N ARG A 53 3.50 -21.33 -18.75
CA ARG A 53 4.52 -22.15 -18.07
C ARG A 53 5.48 -21.32 -17.23
N GLU A 54 5.93 -20.17 -17.73
CA GLU A 54 6.78 -19.23 -17.00
C GLU A 54 6.09 -18.66 -15.75
N ILE A 55 4.82 -18.25 -15.84
CA ILE A 55 4.05 -17.67 -14.72
C ILE A 55 3.79 -18.70 -13.62
N TYR A 56 3.57 -19.96 -14.01
CA TYR A 56 3.20 -21.04 -13.09
C TYR A 56 4.37 -21.99 -12.75
N GLU A 57 5.57 -21.70 -13.27
CA GLU A 57 6.80 -22.50 -13.10
C GLU A 57 6.60 -24.00 -13.42
N ILE A 58 5.85 -24.28 -14.49
CA ILE A 58 5.57 -25.66 -14.93
C ILE A 58 6.78 -26.17 -15.72
N PRO A 59 7.41 -27.30 -15.34
CA PRO A 59 8.58 -27.79 -16.02
C PRO A 59 8.27 -28.26 -17.45
N GLU A 60 9.24 -28.15 -18.37
CA GLU A 60 9.04 -28.38 -19.81
C GLU A 60 8.60 -29.81 -20.16
N ASN A 61 8.92 -30.77 -19.28
CA ASN A 61 8.56 -32.17 -19.44
C ASN A 61 7.10 -32.50 -19.07
N GLU A 62 6.35 -31.56 -18.49
CA GLU A 62 4.93 -31.73 -18.21
C GLU A 62 4.06 -31.21 -19.37
N GLU A 63 3.09 -32.01 -19.82
CA GLU A 63 2.14 -31.60 -20.85
C GLU A 63 1.10 -30.62 -20.28
N VAL A 64 0.99 -29.43 -20.88
CA VAL A 64 0.03 -28.40 -20.49
C VAL A 64 -1.03 -28.30 -21.59
N PHE A 65 -2.27 -28.65 -21.25
CA PHE A 65 -3.41 -28.57 -22.15
C PHE A 65 -4.19 -27.27 -21.89
N ILE A 66 -4.08 -26.32 -22.81
CA ILE A 66 -4.82 -25.05 -22.76
C ILE A 66 -6.01 -25.17 -23.72
N TYR A 67 -7.21 -25.36 -23.18
CA TYR A 67 -8.44 -25.36 -23.96
C TYR A 67 -8.99 -23.94 -24.11
N ASN A 68 -9.27 -23.51 -25.34
CA ASN A 68 -10.07 -22.31 -25.58
C ASN A 68 -11.55 -22.56 -25.22
N TYR A 69 -12.36 -21.50 -25.20
CA TYR A 69 -13.77 -21.60 -24.79
C TYR A 69 -14.57 -22.58 -25.66
N ARG A 70 -14.40 -22.50 -26.99
CA ARG A 70 -15.07 -23.38 -27.95
C ARG A 70 -14.74 -24.86 -27.76
N SER A 71 -13.45 -25.20 -27.68
CA SER A 71 -13.00 -26.58 -27.47
C SER A 71 -13.42 -27.15 -26.12
N PHE A 72 -13.45 -26.31 -25.07
CA PHE A 72 -13.99 -26.73 -23.78
C PHE A 72 -15.50 -27.00 -23.85
N MET A 73 -16.27 -26.13 -24.52
CA MET A 73 -17.71 -26.31 -24.66
C MET A 73 -18.07 -27.53 -25.49
N GLU A 74 -17.28 -27.86 -26.51
CA GLU A 74 -17.41 -29.12 -27.25
C GLU A 74 -17.16 -30.33 -26.35
N TYR A 75 -16.05 -30.34 -25.59
CA TYR A 75 -15.78 -31.40 -24.62
C TYR A 75 -16.87 -31.50 -23.55
N TYR A 76 -17.35 -30.38 -23.01
CA TYR A 76 -18.44 -30.37 -22.05
C TYR A 76 -19.71 -30.97 -22.65
N ASN A 77 -20.12 -30.54 -23.84
CA ASN A 77 -21.34 -31.02 -24.48
C ASN A 77 -21.25 -32.50 -24.90
N MET A 78 -20.07 -32.98 -25.33
CA MET A 78 -19.88 -34.37 -25.77
C MET A 78 -19.68 -35.34 -24.59
N GLU A 79 -18.91 -34.93 -23.58
CA GLU A 79 -18.41 -35.85 -22.56
C GLU A 79 -19.03 -35.67 -21.17
N LEU A 80 -19.58 -34.49 -20.86
CA LEU A 80 -20.00 -34.15 -19.49
C LEU A 80 -21.49 -33.80 -19.36
N LYS A 81 -22.06 -33.14 -20.36
CA LYS A 81 -23.44 -32.65 -20.32
C LYS A 81 -24.40 -33.83 -20.22
N ASP A 82 -25.29 -33.75 -19.23
CA ASP A 82 -26.34 -34.73 -18.94
C ASP A 82 -25.86 -36.13 -18.47
N LYS A 83 -24.56 -36.30 -18.16
CA LYS A 83 -24.02 -37.55 -17.57
C LYS A 83 -23.82 -37.41 -16.06
N ASP A 84 -24.22 -38.44 -15.31
CA ASP A 84 -23.95 -38.53 -13.87
C ASP A 84 -22.43 -38.64 -13.63
N LEU A 85 -21.84 -37.64 -12.97
CA LEU A 85 -20.39 -37.55 -12.78
C LEU A 85 -19.88 -38.74 -11.96
N SER A 86 -19.17 -39.64 -12.63
CA SER A 86 -18.49 -40.78 -12.03
C SER A 86 -17.22 -40.33 -11.29
N TYR A 87 -16.76 -41.12 -10.31
CA TYR A 87 -15.49 -40.86 -9.60
C TYR A 87 -14.27 -40.84 -10.56
N SER A 88 -14.32 -41.62 -11.64
CA SER A 88 -13.27 -41.64 -12.68
C SER A 88 -13.25 -40.33 -13.47
N SER A 89 -14.43 -39.79 -13.80
CA SER A 89 -14.58 -38.48 -14.47
C SER A 89 -14.06 -37.35 -13.59
N ILE A 90 -14.37 -37.37 -12.29
CA ILE A 90 -13.86 -36.40 -11.31
C ILE A 90 -12.34 -36.49 -11.15
N ARG A 91 -11.77 -37.70 -11.17
CA ARG A 91 -10.31 -37.92 -11.11
C ARG A 91 -9.58 -37.44 -12.37
N LYS A 92 -10.19 -37.58 -13.56
CA LYS A 92 -9.65 -37.02 -14.82
C LYS A 92 -9.68 -35.50 -14.82
N ILE A 93 -10.75 -34.88 -14.32
CA ILE A 93 -10.87 -33.42 -14.15
C ILE A 93 -9.73 -32.87 -13.26
N ASN A 94 -9.43 -33.56 -12.14
CA ASN A 94 -8.34 -33.16 -11.25
C ASN A 94 -6.94 -33.44 -11.80
N LYS A 95 -6.77 -34.41 -12.71
CA LYS A 95 -5.45 -34.82 -13.24
C LYS A 95 -4.91 -33.87 -14.32
N TYR A 96 -5.78 -33.21 -15.09
CA TYR A 96 -5.38 -32.42 -16.27
C TYR A 96 -5.39 -30.89 -16.08
N GLY A 97 -5.68 -30.40 -14.87
CA GLY A 97 -5.46 -29.00 -14.47
C GLY A 97 -6.33 -27.97 -15.22
N CYS A 98 -7.40 -27.49 -14.60
CA CYS A 98 -8.15 -26.35 -15.16
C CYS A 98 -7.38 -25.04 -14.95
N ILE A 99 -7.63 -24.03 -15.79
CA ILE A 99 -7.06 -22.67 -15.70
C ILE A 99 -8.17 -21.63 -15.51
N TYR A 100 -8.13 -21.02 -14.32
CA TYR A 100 -8.67 -19.79 -13.74
C TYR A 100 -10.18 -19.39 -13.71
N LYS A 101 -10.54 -18.75 -12.57
CA LYS A 101 -11.84 -18.20 -12.10
C LYS A 101 -12.15 -16.81 -12.67
N THR A 102 -13.19 -16.67 -13.49
CA THR A 102 -13.71 -15.36 -13.90
C THR A 102 -14.76 -14.83 -12.93
N LYS A 103 -14.34 -13.87 -12.08
CA LYS A 103 -15.14 -12.71 -11.61
C LYS A 103 -14.16 -11.57 -11.25
N PHE A 104 -13.81 -10.72 -12.23
CA PHE A 104 -12.87 -9.56 -12.23
C PHE A 104 -11.44 -9.65 -12.82
N PRO A 105 -10.73 -10.79 -12.93
CA PRO A 105 -9.31 -10.73 -13.34
C PRO A 105 -9.05 -10.62 -14.85
N VAL A 106 -9.97 -11.08 -15.72
CA VAL A 106 -9.85 -10.89 -17.18
C VAL A 106 -10.09 -9.43 -17.59
N TYR A 107 -10.86 -8.68 -16.79
CA TYR A 107 -10.94 -7.21 -16.91
C TYR A 107 -9.59 -6.51 -16.68
N ARG A 108 -8.62 -7.16 -16.02
CA ARG A 108 -7.28 -6.59 -15.83
C ARG A 108 -6.46 -6.57 -17.14
N GLY A 109 -6.75 -7.50 -18.06
CA GLY A 109 -6.17 -7.53 -19.41
C GLY A 109 -6.97 -6.71 -20.43
N LEU A 110 -8.31 -6.78 -20.37
CA LEU A 110 -9.21 -6.04 -21.28
C LEU A 110 -9.41 -4.57 -20.89
N GLY A 111 -9.33 -4.22 -19.61
CA GLY A 111 -9.49 -2.84 -19.10
C GLY A 111 -8.32 -1.92 -19.43
N ILE A 112 -7.20 -2.46 -19.92
CA ILE A 112 -6.12 -1.68 -20.56
C ILE A 112 -6.60 -1.15 -21.93
N PHE A 113 -7.60 -1.79 -22.54
CA PHE A 113 -8.14 -1.46 -23.86
C PHE A 113 -9.50 -0.74 -23.82
N VAL A 114 -10.24 -0.83 -22.71
CA VAL A 114 -11.56 -0.19 -22.57
C VAL A 114 -11.44 1.15 -21.84
N GLY A 115 -11.03 2.18 -22.59
CA GLY A 115 -11.28 3.60 -22.30
C GLY A 115 -10.61 4.19 -21.06
N ASP A 116 -9.58 5.01 -21.29
CA ASP A 116 -8.75 5.77 -20.33
C ASP A 116 -9.46 6.64 -19.25
N GLY A 117 -10.80 6.67 -19.18
CA GLY A 117 -11.56 7.68 -18.43
C GLY A 117 -12.12 7.28 -17.05
N VAL A 118 -12.49 6.02 -16.82
CA VAL A 118 -13.39 5.65 -15.69
C VAL A 118 -12.65 5.07 -14.47
N MET A 119 -11.43 4.55 -14.64
CA MET A 119 -10.79 3.73 -13.61
C MET A 119 -10.09 4.53 -12.50
N GLU A 120 -9.63 5.77 -12.75
CA GLU A 120 -8.80 6.52 -11.77
C GLU A 120 -9.55 6.85 -10.47
N HIS A 121 -10.85 7.16 -10.54
CA HIS A 121 -11.70 7.40 -9.37
C HIS A 121 -11.86 6.17 -8.50
N HIS A 122 -11.93 4.98 -9.09
CA HIS A 122 -12.00 3.73 -8.34
C HIS A 122 -10.71 3.49 -7.57
N TYR A 123 -9.53 3.63 -8.19
CA TYR A 123 -8.25 3.49 -7.47
C TYR A 123 -8.15 4.45 -6.28
N LEU A 124 -8.50 5.73 -6.48
CA LEU A 124 -8.49 6.72 -5.40
C LEU A 124 -9.48 6.32 -4.29
N TYR A 125 -10.71 5.97 -4.62
CA TYR A 125 -11.75 5.60 -3.65
C TYR A 125 -11.31 4.45 -2.74
N HIS A 126 -10.86 3.33 -3.32
CA HIS A 126 -10.36 2.18 -2.55
C HIS A 126 -9.18 2.57 -1.64
N THR A 127 -8.32 3.44 -2.13
CA THR A 127 -7.16 3.96 -1.40
C THR A 127 -7.55 4.83 -0.21
N LEU A 128 -8.58 5.68 -0.34
CA LEU A 128 -9.08 6.47 0.77
C LEU A 128 -9.65 5.58 1.86
N ILE A 129 -10.41 4.56 1.47
CA ILE A 129 -11.10 3.69 2.42
C ILE A 129 -10.13 2.86 3.21
N ILE A 130 -9.14 2.23 2.57
CA ILE A 130 -8.17 1.43 3.31
C ILE A 130 -7.47 2.31 4.35
N ILE A 131 -7.08 3.54 4.01
CA ILE A 131 -6.43 4.46 4.96
C ILE A 131 -7.38 4.91 6.06
N PHE A 132 -8.65 5.22 5.75
CA PHE A 132 -9.64 5.56 6.78
C PHE A 132 -9.87 4.38 7.72
N VAL A 133 -10.13 3.18 7.18
CA VAL A 133 -10.30 1.94 7.93
C VAL A 133 -9.07 1.66 8.81
N THR A 134 -7.85 1.82 8.28
CA THR A 134 -6.62 1.66 9.07
C THR A 134 -6.55 2.65 10.22
N ASN A 135 -6.75 3.94 9.95
CA ASN A 135 -6.68 4.97 10.98
C ASN A 135 -7.70 4.73 12.08
N PHE A 136 -8.97 4.51 11.74
CA PHE A 136 -10.01 4.24 12.74
C PHE A 136 -9.77 2.92 13.48
N SER A 137 -9.38 1.84 12.80
CA SER A 137 -9.08 0.57 13.46
C SER A 137 -7.92 0.70 14.45
N CYS A 138 -6.86 1.42 14.09
CA CYS A 138 -5.73 1.71 14.95
C CYS A 138 -6.14 2.53 16.19
N LEU A 139 -7.01 3.53 16.00
CA LEU A 139 -7.59 4.31 17.09
C LEU A 139 -8.41 3.42 18.04
N LEU A 140 -9.31 2.59 17.50
CA LEU A 140 -10.15 1.67 18.28
C LEU A 140 -9.32 0.64 19.05
N SER A 141 -8.22 0.18 18.46
CA SER A 141 -7.33 -0.79 19.08
C SER A 141 -6.58 -0.23 20.31
N SER A 142 -6.60 1.10 20.52
CA SER A 142 -6.00 1.79 21.66
C SER A 142 -6.85 1.74 22.93
N PHE A 143 -8.12 1.32 22.83
CA PHE A 143 -8.96 1.15 24.01
C PHE A 143 -8.56 -0.11 24.80
N GLN A 144 -8.31 0.08 26.09
CA GLN A 144 -7.99 -1.03 26.99
C GLN A 144 -9.29 -1.70 27.47
N LEU A 145 -9.61 -2.86 26.89
CA LEU A 145 -10.77 -3.68 27.27
C LEU A 145 -10.37 -4.77 28.27
N PHE A 146 -9.18 -5.34 28.14
CA PHE A 146 -8.72 -6.46 28.95
C PHE A 146 -7.55 -6.06 29.86
N LYS A 147 -7.54 -6.56 31.10
CA LYS A 147 -6.39 -6.41 32.01
C LYS A 147 -5.24 -7.34 31.62
N ASN A 148 -5.55 -8.53 31.09
CA ASN A 148 -4.56 -9.48 30.61
C ASN A 148 -3.89 -8.96 29.32
N LYS A 149 -2.57 -8.82 29.34
CA LYS A 149 -1.78 -8.31 28.21
C LYS A 149 -1.91 -9.17 26.95
N ALA A 150 -2.01 -10.50 27.09
CA ALA A 150 -2.15 -11.40 25.95
C ALA A 150 -3.51 -11.24 25.27
N LEU A 151 -4.59 -11.19 26.05
CA LEU A 151 -5.94 -10.95 25.51
C LEU A 151 -6.06 -9.56 24.88
N GLN A 152 -5.45 -8.54 25.49
CA GLN A 152 -5.41 -7.20 24.90
C GLN A 152 -4.63 -7.19 23.58
N PHE A 153 -3.51 -7.92 23.49
CA PHE A 153 -2.73 -8.02 22.26
C PHE A 153 -3.49 -8.72 21.13
N ILE A 154 -4.21 -9.81 21.43
CA ILE A 154 -5.09 -10.50 20.48
C ILE A 154 -6.20 -9.56 20.01
N PHE A 155 -6.87 -8.87 20.94
CA PHE A 155 -7.90 -7.87 20.62
C PHE A 155 -7.37 -6.78 19.70
N THR A 156 -6.25 -6.13 20.06
CA THR A 156 -5.62 -5.07 19.27
C THR A 156 -5.27 -5.57 17.87
N SER A 157 -4.73 -6.79 17.75
CA SER A 157 -4.37 -7.38 16.46
C SER A 157 -5.61 -7.68 15.60
N LEU A 158 -6.68 -8.23 16.18
CA LEU A 158 -7.92 -8.54 15.45
C LEU A 158 -8.64 -7.29 14.96
N VAL A 159 -8.75 -6.26 15.81
CA VAL A 159 -9.39 -4.97 15.45
C VAL A 159 -8.67 -4.30 14.30
N ILE A 160 -7.35 -4.45 14.21
CA ILE A 160 -6.57 -3.96 13.08
C ILE A 160 -6.77 -4.87 11.87
N LEU A 161 -6.52 -6.17 11.99
CA LEU A 161 -6.41 -7.07 10.84
C LEU A 161 -7.75 -7.33 10.14
N VAL A 162 -8.83 -7.57 10.88
CA VAL A 162 -10.11 -7.99 10.28
C VAL A 162 -10.66 -6.94 9.30
N PRO A 163 -10.79 -5.65 9.66
CA PRO A 163 -11.27 -4.64 8.70
C PRO A 163 -10.35 -4.47 7.48
N HIS A 164 -9.03 -4.61 7.65
CA HIS A 164 -8.09 -4.54 6.51
C HIS A 164 -8.28 -5.71 5.55
N LEU A 165 -8.40 -6.94 6.08
CA LEU A 165 -8.65 -8.12 5.27
C LEU A 165 -9.96 -7.98 4.48
N MET A 166 -10.99 -7.42 5.10
CA MET A 166 -12.25 -7.14 4.40
C MET A 166 -12.04 -6.16 3.23
N VAL A 167 -11.35 -5.05 3.44
CA VAL A 167 -11.09 -4.08 2.36
C VAL A 167 -10.22 -4.66 1.25
N MET A 168 -9.25 -5.51 1.60
CA MET A 168 -8.30 -6.12 0.66
C MET A 168 -8.88 -7.24 -0.19
N TYR A 169 -9.82 -8.03 0.32
CA TYR A 169 -10.29 -9.25 -0.37
C TYR A 169 -11.79 -9.28 -0.67
N LEU A 170 -12.58 -8.40 -0.06
CA LEU A 170 -14.02 -8.33 -0.28
C LEU A 170 -14.38 -6.97 -0.90
N SER A 171 -14.22 -6.86 -2.23
CA SER A 171 -14.53 -5.63 -2.99
C SER A 171 -15.93 -5.10 -2.72
N ASP A 172 -16.90 -5.99 -2.53
CA ASP A 172 -18.31 -5.67 -2.35
C ASP A 172 -18.64 -5.33 -0.88
N ALA A 173 -17.74 -5.65 0.07
CA ALA A 173 -17.93 -5.44 1.50
C ALA A 173 -17.12 -4.25 2.06
N ILE A 174 -16.60 -3.39 1.20
CA ILE A 174 -15.77 -2.25 1.60
C ILE A 174 -16.56 -1.24 2.45
N TYR A 175 -17.80 -0.96 2.03
CA TYR A 175 -18.73 -0.15 2.82
C TYR A 175 -19.11 -0.84 4.13
N LEU A 176 -19.26 -2.17 4.12
CA LEU A 176 -19.53 -2.94 5.32
C LEU A 176 -18.36 -2.87 6.31
N ALA A 177 -17.11 -2.93 5.84
CA ALA A 177 -15.92 -2.76 6.68
C ALA A 177 -15.88 -1.37 7.33
N LEU A 178 -16.18 -0.30 6.58
CA LEU A 178 -16.31 1.04 7.12
C LEU A 178 -17.42 1.14 8.18
N VAL A 179 -18.60 0.59 7.88
CA VAL A 179 -19.75 0.60 8.79
C VAL A 179 -19.44 -0.19 10.07
N ILE A 180 -18.81 -1.35 9.98
CA ILE A 180 -18.40 -2.16 11.14
C ILE A 180 -17.45 -1.37 12.04
N VAL A 181 -16.44 -0.72 11.46
CA VAL A 181 -15.49 0.10 12.22
C VAL A 181 -16.19 1.27 12.92
N ILE A 182 -17.12 1.94 12.23
CA ILE A 182 -17.90 3.05 12.80
C ILE A 182 -18.81 2.55 13.93
N LEU A 183 -19.58 1.47 13.71
CA LEU A 183 -20.47 0.89 14.72
C LEU A 183 -19.69 0.41 15.94
N PHE A 184 -18.55 -0.25 15.74
CA PHE A 184 -17.68 -0.68 16.83
C PHE A 184 -17.14 0.50 17.63
N GLY A 185 -16.78 1.60 16.94
CA GLY A 185 -16.46 2.87 17.58
C GLY A 185 -17.60 3.43 18.43
N LEU A 186 -18.82 3.46 17.91
CA LEU A 186 -20.00 3.92 18.65
C LEU A 186 -20.31 3.05 19.89
N ILE A 187 -20.10 1.74 19.81
CA ILE A 187 -20.28 0.82 20.95
C ILE A 187 -19.25 1.10 22.05
N ILE A 188 -17.98 1.24 21.68
CA ILE A 188 -16.92 1.59 22.64
C ILE A 188 -17.20 2.96 23.27
N LEU A 189 -17.69 3.92 22.48
CA LEU A 189 -18.08 5.23 22.98
C LEU A 189 -19.15 5.16 24.05
N ARG A 190 -20.19 4.37 23.80
CA ARG A 190 -21.28 4.16 24.76
C ARG A 190 -20.79 3.45 26.02
N TYR A 191 -19.83 2.53 25.91
CA TYR A 191 -19.24 1.82 27.05
C TYR A 191 -18.41 2.76 27.95
N ILE A 192 -17.62 3.66 27.35
CA ILE A 192 -16.76 4.60 28.07
C ILE A 192 -17.57 5.71 28.73
N SER A 193 -18.61 6.22 28.05
CA SER A 193 -19.52 7.24 28.59
C SER A 193 -20.20 6.80 29.90
N LYS A 194 -20.37 5.49 30.11
CA LYS A 194 -21.00 4.92 31.32
C LYS A 194 -20.09 4.80 32.56
N LYS A 195 -18.77 5.00 32.45
CA LYS A 195 -17.86 4.91 33.61
C LYS A 195 -17.46 6.32 34.10
N PRO A 196 -17.94 6.79 35.25
CA PRO A 196 -17.49 8.06 35.83
C PRO A 196 -16.03 7.91 36.27
N TRP A 197 -15.13 8.76 35.79
CA TRP A 197 -13.70 8.67 36.12
C TRP A 197 -13.19 9.96 36.76
N LYS A 198 -12.54 9.82 37.93
CA LYS A 198 -11.82 10.88 38.67
C LYS A 198 -10.62 11.42 37.89
N ASN A 199 -10.65 12.71 37.54
CA ASN A 199 -9.54 13.41 36.90
C ASN A 199 -8.29 13.36 37.79
N LYS A 200 -7.20 12.76 37.29
CA LYS A 200 -5.86 13.21 37.67
C LYS A 200 -5.37 14.06 36.51
N GLU A 201 -5.14 15.33 36.79
CA GLU A 201 -4.49 16.26 35.85
C GLU A 201 -3.06 15.76 35.61
N GLU A 202 -2.84 15.02 34.53
CA GLU A 202 -1.50 14.81 34.01
C GLU A 202 -1.17 16.01 33.12
N ASN A 203 -0.15 16.78 33.52
CA ASN A 203 0.38 17.88 32.72
C ASN A 203 0.65 17.40 31.28
N PRO A 204 0.31 18.20 30.25
CA PRO A 204 0.61 17.85 28.86
C PRO A 204 2.13 17.76 28.71
N SER A 205 2.66 16.54 28.75
CA SER A 205 4.10 16.35 28.63
C SER A 205 4.57 16.87 27.26
N GLU A 206 5.72 17.53 27.22
CA GLU A 206 6.37 17.98 25.98
C GLU A 206 6.62 16.80 25.00
N ASN A 207 6.59 15.57 25.51
CA ASN A 207 6.72 14.31 24.78
C ASN A 207 5.40 13.82 24.15
N GLY A 208 4.25 14.41 24.51
CA GLY A 208 2.94 14.04 23.99
C GLY A 208 2.89 14.15 22.47
N PHE A 209 3.21 15.33 21.90
CA PHE A 209 3.16 15.53 20.45
C PHE A 209 4.01 14.51 19.66
N VAL A 210 5.19 14.18 20.19
CA VAL A 210 6.09 13.19 19.60
C VAL A 210 5.44 11.80 19.58
N TYR A 211 4.73 11.43 20.65
CA TYR A 211 3.95 10.20 20.68
C TYR A 211 2.88 10.17 19.58
N TYR A 212 2.07 11.22 19.39
CA TYR A 212 1.01 11.20 18.35
C TYR A 212 1.58 11.10 16.94
N VAL A 213 2.69 11.81 16.68
CA VAL A 213 3.37 11.70 15.38
C VAL A 213 3.88 10.27 15.19
N ASN A 214 4.49 9.65 16.20
CA ASN A 214 4.91 8.25 16.11
C ASN A 214 3.72 7.31 15.93
N PHE A 215 2.62 7.53 16.64
CA PHE A 215 1.41 6.72 16.50
C PHE A 215 0.82 6.80 15.08
N ALA A 216 0.73 8.00 14.50
CA ALA A 216 0.29 8.20 13.12
C ALA A 216 1.21 7.46 12.14
N LYS A 217 2.53 7.57 12.32
CA LYS A 217 3.51 6.82 11.54
C LYS A 217 3.29 5.31 11.67
N GLY A 218 3.09 4.82 12.89
CA GLY A 218 2.83 3.41 13.16
C GLY A 218 1.60 2.89 12.43
N THR A 219 0.52 3.67 12.45
CA THR A 219 -0.73 3.37 11.73
C THR A 219 -0.49 3.23 10.22
N LEU A 220 0.23 4.16 9.61
CA LEU A 220 0.54 4.10 8.18
C LEU A 220 1.46 2.91 7.84
N ILE A 221 2.45 2.60 8.69
CA ILE A 221 3.33 1.44 8.49
C ILE A 221 2.56 0.13 8.61
N VAL A 222 1.63 0.02 9.56
CA VAL A 222 0.76 -1.15 9.70
C VAL A 222 -0.03 -1.38 8.41
N ALA A 223 -0.60 -0.34 7.81
CA ALA A 223 -1.28 -0.46 6.51
C ALA A 223 -0.33 -0.99 5.43
N ILE A 224 0.88 -0.42 5.34
CA ILE A 224 1.88 -0.78 4.33
C ILE A 224 2.30 -2.25 4.47
N VAL A 225 2.68 -2.70 5.67
CA VAL A 225 3.24 -4.06 5.84
C VAL A 225 2.21 -5.15 5.59
N ILE A 226 0.94 -4.91 5.93
CA ILE A 226 -0.16 -5.84 5.63
C ILE A 226 -0.37 -5.92 4.10
N VAL A 227 -0.38 -4.77 3.42
CA VAL A 227 -0.63 -4.69 1.97
C VAL A 227 0.52 -5.29 1.15
N ILE A 228 1.78 -5.16 1.59
CA ILE A 228 2.96 -5.68 0.86
C ILE A 228 2.91 -7.19 0.68
N LEU A 229 2.55 -7.96 1.70
CA LEU A 229 2.33 -9.41 1.54
C LEU A 229 0.96 -9.69 0.90
N GLY A 230 -0.05 -8.90 1.24
CA GLY A 230 -1.43 -9.10 0.77
C GLY A 230 -1.55 -9.15 -0.76
N VAL A 231 -0.78 -8.32 -1.48
CA VAL A 231 -0.87 -8.24 -2.95
C VAL A 231 -0.47 -9.52 -3.68
N ASP A 232 0.37 -10.33 -3.05
CA ASP A 232 0.94 -11.52 -3.67
C ASP A 232 -0.12 -12.61 -3.85
N ASN A 233 -1.25 -12.53 -3.14
CA ASN A 233 -2.40 -13.40 -3.40
C ASN A 233 -3.24 -12.91 -4.58
N ILE A 234 -3.74 -13.85 -5.39
CA ILE A 234 -4.54 -13.56 -6.58
C ILE A 234 -5.88 -12.89 -6.29
N ASN A 235 -6.48 -13.15 -5.12
CA ASN A 235 -7.76 -12.56 -4.71
C ASN A 235 -7.63 -11.11 -4.22
N PHE A 236 -6.42 -10.57 -4.13
CA PHE A 236 -6.20 -9.20 -3.68
C PHE A 236 -6.87 -8.19 -4.61
N ASN A 237 -7.60 -7.24 -4.01
CA ASN A 237 -8.33 -6.20 -4.72
C ASN A 237 -7.42 -5.44 -5.69
N GLN A 238 -7.76 -5.53 -6.97
CA GLN A 238 -6.95 -5.02 -8.06
C GLN A 238 -6.83 -3.49 -8.06
N PHE A 239 -7.83 -2.78 -7.56
CA PHE A 239 -7.84 -1.32 -7.49
C PHE A 239 -6.87 -0.77 -6.42
N MET A 240 -6.23 -1.64 -5.65
CA MET A 240 -5.22 -1.27 -4.66
C MET A 240 -3.80 -1.65 -5.08
N ARG A 241 -3.62 -2.38 -6.19
CA ARG A 241 -2.30 -2.76 -6.70
C ARG A 241 -1.58 -1.57 -7.31
N LYS A 242 -0.25 -1.65 -7.37
CA LYS A 242 0.58 -0.59 -7.97
C LYS A 242 0.07 -0.23 -9.36
N THR A 243 -0.03 1.07 -9.62
CA THR A 243 -0.29 1.55 -10.98
C THR A 243 1.01 1.49 -11.79
N ASN A 244 0.88 1.49 -13.12
CA ASN A 244 2.02 1.48 -14.03
C ASN A 244 2.67 2.87 -14.06
N TYR A 245 2.38 3.68 -15.09
CA TYR A 245 2.87 5.05 -15.20
C TYR A 245 1.80 6.09 -14.81
N ASP A 246 0.53 5.76 -15.06
CA ASP A 246 -0.61 6.63 -14.80
C ASP A 246 -1.51 6.03 -13.72
N GLY A 247 -1.89 6.86 -12.76
CA GLY A 247 -2.86 6.55 -11.73
C GLY A 247 -2.34 6.74 -10.30
N PHE A 248 -3.22 6.44 -9.34
CA PHE A 248 -2.92 6.56 -7.93
C PHE A 248 -3.66 5.50 -7.13
N SER A 249 -2.94 4.51 -6.58
CA SER A 249 -3.52 3.44 -5.75
C SER A 249 -2.88 3.32 -4.36
N ALA A 250 -3.42 2.43 -3.54
CA ALA A 250 -2.95 2.20 -2.16
C ALA A 250 -1.46 1.79 -2.11
N MET A 251 -1.02 0.94 -3.03
CA MET A 251 0.38 0.51 -3.11
C MET A 251 1.34 1.59 -3.58
N ASP A 252 0.84 2.63 -4.24
CA ASP A 252 1.69 3.72 -4.74
C ASP A 252 2.10 4.71 -3.66
N ILE A 253 1.48 4.63 -2.48
CA ILE A 253 1.65 5.64 -1.44
C ILE A 253 2.85 5.39 -0.53
N GLY A 254 3.20 4.11 -0.30
CA GLY A 254 4.15 3.74 0.76
C GLY A 254 5.47 4.51 0.69
N ALA A 255 6.08 4.59 -0.51
CA ALA A 255 7.30 5.35 -0.73
C ALA A 255 7.13 6.86 -0.44
N GLY A 256 6.04 7.46 -0.94
CA GLY A 256 5.70 8.86 -0.69
C GLY A 256 5.54 9.16 0.80
N PHE A 257 4.91 8.26 1.58
CA PHE A 257 4.79 8.40 3.03
C PHE A 257 6.14 8.40 3.74
N PHE A 258 7.02 7.45 3.42
CA PHE A 258 8.34 7.42 4.06
C PHE A 258 9.14 8.69 3.79
N VAL A 259 9.11 9.18 2.56
CA VAL A 259 9.81 10.40 2.15
C VAL A 259 9.25 11.62 2.88
N THR A 260 7.94 11.84 2.82
CA THR A 260 7.27 12.98 3.45
C THR A 260 7.39 12.96 4.97
N GLN A 261 7.37 11.78 5.59
CA GLN A 261 7.57 11.58 7.03
C GLN A 261 8.93 12.07 7.56
N THR A 262 9.95 12.17 6.70
CA THR A 262 11.24 12.75 7.09
C THR A 262 11.08 14.20 7.55
N GLY A 263 10.11 14.92 6.98
CA GLY A 263 9.71 16.27 7.36
C GLY A 263 9.25 16.38 8.80
N SER A 264 8.30 15.54 9.21
CA SER A 264 7.74 15.57 10.58
C SER A 264 8.79 15.15 11.61
N SER A 265 9.65 14.18 11.26
CA SER A 265 10.75 13.74 12.11
C SER A 265 11.81 14.83 12.31
N THR A 266 12.09 15.61 11.27
CA THR A 266 13.02 16.74 11.32
C THR A 266 12.42 17.92 12.09
N ALA A 267 11.12 18.19 11.94
CA ALA A 267 10.41 19.21 12.70
C ALA A 267 10.45 18.97 14.22
N LEU A 268 10.44 17.70 14.66
CA LEU A 268 10.52 17.30 16.07
C LEU A 268 11.94 17.19 16.61
N SER A 269 12.96 17.18 15.74
CA SER A 269 14.35 17.09 16.15
C SER A 269 14.82 18.40 16.79
N LYS A 270 15.21 18.36 18.07
CA LYS A 270 15.77 19.52 18.81
C LYS A 270 17.26 19.77 18.54
N ARG A 271 17.97 18.88 17.83
CA ARG A 271 19.44 18.98 17.66
C ARG A 271 19.81 19.80 16.43
N LYS A 272 20.68 20.80 16.60
CA LYS A 272 21.48 21.35 15.50
C LYS A 272 22.38 20.24 14.96
N LYS A 273 22.41 20.06 13.64
CA LYS A 273 23.17 18.97 13.00
C LYS A 273 24.28 19.58 12.17
N ASN A 274 25.52 19.19 12.43
CA ASN A 274 26.62 19.47 11.50
C ASN A 274 26.51 18.54 10.29
N VAL A 275 27.06 18.93 9.13
CA VAL A 275 27.06 18.12 7.90
C VAL A 275 27.50 16.68 8.16
N TRP A 276 28.56 16.49 8.94
CA TRP A 276 29.06 15.15 9.27
C TRP A 276 28.05 14.29 10.03
N ILE A 277 27.29 14.88 10.95
CA ILE A 277 26.22 14.18 11.69
C ILE A 277 25.07 13.79 10.75
N ILE A 278 24.74 14.67 9.79
CA ILE A 278 23.69 14.41 8.79
C ILE A 278 24.10 13.23 7.91
N LEU A 279 25.33 13.24 7.38
CA LEU A 279 25.85 12.17 6.53
C LEU A 279 25.96 10.86 7.30
N LYS A 280 26.54 10.88 8.51
CA LYS A 280 26.67 9.68 9.35
C LYS A 280 25.32 9.03 9.57
N LYS A 281 24.28 9.80 9.94
CA LYS A 281 22.93 9.26 10.17
C LYS A 281 22.30 8.55 8.98
N ASN A 282 22.61 8.96 7.75
CA ASN A 282 22.04 8.38 6.55
C ASN A 282 22.93 7.29 5.93
N ILE A 283 24.10 7.00 6.51
CA ILE A 283 25.02 5.96 6.00
C ILE A 283 24.40 4.57 6.03
N ILE A 284 23.57 4.27 7.04
CA ILE A 284 22.90 2.98 7.16
C ILE A 284 21.87 2.80 6.04
N ILE A 285 21.12 3.87 5.71
CA ILE A 285 20.13 3.84 4.63
C ILE A 285 20.83 3.68 3.27
N LEU A 286 21.95 4.37 3.06
CA LEU A 286 22.77 4.21 1.86
C LEU A 286 23.37 2.80 1.75
N ALA A 287 23.87 2.23 2.85
CA ALA A 287 24.36 0.86 2.86
C ALA A 287 23.24 -0.14 2.51
N ILE A 288 22.04 0.04 3.06
CA ILE A 288 20.86 -0.77 2.70
C ILE A 288 20.52 -0.61 1.21
N ALA A 289 20.61 0.60 0.66
CA ALA A 289 20.35 0.86 -0.75
C ALA A 289 21.32 0.09 -1.65
N ILE A 290 22.62 0.10 -1.31
CA ILE A 290 23.68 -0.61 -2.03
C ILE A 290 23.49 -2.13 -1.91
N ILE A 291 23.29 -2.63 -0.69
CA ILE A 291 23.05 -4.06 -0.43
C ILE A 291 21.88 -4.54 -1.27
N ARG A 292 20.76 -3.81 -1.29
CA ARG A 292 19.59 -4.17 -2.11
C ARG A 292 19.93 -4.26 -3.60
N THR A 293 20.65 -3.28 -4.16
CA THR A 293 21.05 -3.31 -5.57
C THR A 293 21.91 -4.53 -5.88
N ILE A 294 22.89 -4.83 -5.02
CA ILE A 294 23.77 -6.01 -5.17
C ILE A 294 22.97 -7.31 -5.04
N SER A 295 22.12 -7.44 -4.01
CA SER A 295 21.32 -8.64 -3.77
C SER A 295 20.41 -8.97 -4.95
N ILE A 296 19.75 -7.97 -5.54
CA ILE A 296 18.90 -8.15 -6.71
C ILE A 296 19.74 -8.61 -7.92
N ALA A 297 20.89 -7.96 -8.16
CA ALA A 297 21.78 -8.32 -9.26
C ALA A 297 22.30 -9.76 -9.13
N LEU A 298 22.65 -10.20 -7.91
CA LEU A 298 23.13 -11.56 -7.64
C LEU A 298 22.03 -12.62 -7.74
N LEU A 299 20.81 -12.31 -7.32
CA LEU A 299 19.68 -13.24 -7.32
C LEU A 299 18.99 -13.37 -8.69
N GLY A 300 19.37 -12.55 -9.68
CA GLY A 300 18.73 -12.52 -11.00
C GLY A 300 17.24 -12.16 -10.95
N TYR A 301 16.80 -11.49 -9.88
CA TYR A 301 15.38 -11.16 -9.70
C TYR A 301 14.98 -10.00 -10.60
N GLY A 302 13.94 -10.18 -11.42
CA GLY A 302 13.42 -9.12 -12.29
C GLY A 302 12.93 -7.92 -11.48
N VAL A 303 13.50 -6.74 -11.74
CA VAL A 303 13.02 -5.48 -11.16
C VAL A 303 12.07 -4.80 -12.12
N ASP A 304 10.98 -4.26 -11.60
CA ASP A 304 10.17 -3.32 -12.38
C ASP A 304 10.93 -2.00 -12.52
N GLU A 305 11.64 -1.86 -13.64
CA GLU A 305 12.46 -0.70 -13.96
C GLU A 305 11.66 0.60 -14.05
N ARG A 306 10.34 0.52 -14.16
CA ARG A 306 9.44 1.68 -14.23
C ARG A 306 9.25 2.35 -12.88
N GLU A 307 9.65 1.70 -11.78
CA GLU A 307 9.52 2.29 -10.44
C GLU A 307 10.62 3.30 -10.14
N TYR A 308 11.87 2.86 -10.25
CA TYR A 308 13.04 3.66 -9.90
C TYR A 308 14.15 3.60 -10.96
N GLY A 309 14.06 2.64 -11.89
CA GLY A 309 15.11 2.31 -12.85
C GLY A 309 15.76 0.97 -12.57
N THR A 310 16.83 0.68 -13.31
CA THR A 310 17.49 -0.63 -13.31
C THR A 310 18.35 -0.88 -12.06
N HIS A 311 19.07 0.14 -11.58
CA HIS A 311 19.99 0.02 -10.43
C HIS A 311 19.52 0.81 -9.21
N TRP A 312 18.75 1.86 -9.43
CA TRP A 312 18.23 2.73 -8.39
C TRP A 312 17.03 2.11 -7.68
N ASN A 313 16.87 2.43 -6.41
CA ASN A 313 15.79 1.95 -5.59
C ASN A 313 15.34 3.02 -4.60
N PHE A 314 14.19 2.77 -3.97
CA PHE A 314 13.57 3.66 -2.99
C PHE A 314 14.53 4.19 -1.90
N PHE A 315 15.46 3.38 -1.41
CA PHE A 315 16.35 3.77 -0.31
C PHE A 315 17.35 4.87 -0.74
N TYR A 316 17.77 4.90 -2.01
CA TYR A 316 18.59 6.01 -2.53
C TYR A 316 17.80 7.32 -2.54
N THR A 317 16.59 7.31 -3.10
CA THR A 317 15.70 8.50 -3.09
C THR A 317 15.44 8.99 -1.66
N LEU A 318 15.19 8.06 -0.72
CA LEU A 318 14.96 8.39 0.68
C LEU A 318 16.21 9.01 1.34
N ALA A 319 17.39 8.42 1.14
CA ALA A 319 18.64 8.92 1.71
C ALA A 319 18.98 10.32 1.22
N ILE A 320 18.90 10.55 -0.09
CA ILE A 320 19.14 11.87 -0.69
C ILE A 320 18.14 12.89 -0.17
N THR A 321 16.85 12.54 -0.14
CA THR A 321 15.82 13.45 0.39
C THR A 321 16.10 13.84 1.85
N ARG A 322 16.47 12.88 2.71
CA ARG A 322 16.81 13.15 4.12
C ARG A 322 18.01 14.08 4.25
N ILE A 323 19.08 13.84 3.49
CA ILE A 323 20.29 14.66 3.51
C ILE A 323 19.96 16.09 3.07
N VAL A 324 19.31 16.24 1.92
CA VAL A 324 18.98 17.57 1.35
C VAL A 324 18.02 18.33 2.24
N LEU A 325 16.99 17.67 2.79
CA LEU A 325 16.07 18.28 3.77
C LEU A 325 16.82 18.83 4.99
N ASP A 326 17.70 18.03 5.59
CA ASP A 326 18.47 18.42 6.78
C ASP A 326 19.42 19.59 6.47
N LEU A 327 20.05 19.59 5.29
CA LEU A 327 20.89 20.70 4.83
C LEU A 327 20.09 21.99 4.66
N ILE A 328 18.95 21.93 3.95
CA ILE A 328 18.06 23.08 3.74
C ILE A 328 17.56 23.62 5.08
N HIS A 329 17.11 22.75 5.98
CA HIS A 329 16.59 23.17 7.29
C HIS A 329 17.65 23.80 8.19
N THR A 330 18.90 23.32 8.11
CA THR A 330 20.00 23.77 8.97
C THR A 330 20.64 25.06 8.45
N TYR A 331 20.88 25.16 7.15
CA TYR A 331 21.72 26.21 6.56
C TYR A 331 20.94 27.29 5.80
N CYS A 332 19.73 27.03 5.32
CA CYS A 332 18.96 28.04 4.59
C CYS A 332 18.18 28.97 5.54
N HIS A 333 18.02 30.22 5.09
CA HIS A 333 17.22 31.20 5.82
C HIS A 333 15.75 30.76 5.93
N LYS A 334 15.07 31.12 7.03
CA LYS A 334 13.68 30.71 7.31
C LYS A 334 12.69 31.08 6.20
N TYR A 335 12.90 32.19 5.50
CA TYR A 335 12.06 32.60 4.36
C TYR A 335 12.26 31.69 3.14
N VAL A 336 13.50 31.27 2.86
CA VAL A 336 13.81 30.32 1.79
C VAL A 336 13.13 28.98 2.06
N VAL A 337 13.27 28.44 3.28
CA VAL A 337 12.64 27.15 3.66
C VAL A 337 11.12 27.17 3.50
N ARG A 338 10.46 28.33 3.70
CA ARG A 338 9.01 28.49 3.52
C ARG A 338 8.58 28.55 2.06
N ALA A 339 9.34 29.23 1.21
CA ALA A 339 9.00 29.42 -0.21
C ALA A 339 9.42 28.23 -1.09
N LEU A 340 10.54 27.59 -0.76
CA LEU A 340 11.19 26.57 -1.58
C LEU A 340 10.28 25.39 -2.03
N PRO A 341 9.45 24.76 -1.18
CA PRO A 341 8.61 23.65 -1.65
C PRO A 341 7.61 24.07 -2.72
N PHE A 342 7.07 25.30 -2.65
CA PHE A 342 6.18 25.83 -3.69
C PHE A 342 6.92 26.08 -4.99
N VAL A 343 8.10 26.69 -4.91
CA VAL A 343 8.96 26.96 -6.08
C VAL A 343 9.33 25.66 -6.78
N ILE A 344 9.81 24.65 -6.05
CA ILE A 344 10.21 23.37 -6.63
C ILE A 344 9.00 22.70 -7.30
N VAL A 345 7.85 22.61 -6.63
CA VAL A 345 6.67 21.95 -7.21
C VAL A 345 6.20 22.61 -8.49
N ILE A 346 6.08 23.95 -8.50
CA ILE A 346 5.61 24.69 -9.68
C ILE A 346 6.61 24.56 -10.83
N VAL A 347 7.89 24.83 -10.57
CA VAL A 347 8.92 24.79 -11.62
C VAL A 347 9.08 23.37 -12.17
N TYR A 348 9.08 22.36 -11.30
CA TYR A 348 9.21 20.97 -11.72
C TYR A 348 7.99 20.51 -12.53
N GLU A 349 6.77 20.85 -12.11
CA GLU A 349 5.57 20.50 -12.90
C GLU A 349 5.56 21.21 -14.26
N LEU A 350 5.99 22.48 -14.33
CA LEU A 350 6.15 23.19 -15.61
C LEU A 350 7.14 22.47 -16.53
N ILE A 351 8.28 22.01 -16.00
CA ILE A 351 9.26 21.22 -16.76
C ILE A 351 8.63 19.93 -17.27
N LEU A 352 7.88 19.20 -16.44
CA LEU A 352 7.22 17.95 -16.84
C LEU A 352 6.18 18.17 -17.94
N ILE A 353 5.40 19.25 -17.86
CA ILE A 353 4.40 19.63 -18.86
C ILE A 353 5.07 20.01 -20.18
N LEU A 354 6.06 20.92 -20.14
CA LEU A 354 6.75 21.42 -21.33
C LEU A 354 7.49 20.31 -22.09
N THR A 355 8.09 19.37 -21.37
CA THR A 355 8.81 18.24 -21.97
C THR A 355 7.88 17.13 -22.44
N GLY A 356 6.66 17.05 -21.90
CA GLY A 356 5.75 15.91 -22.07
C GLY A 356 6.30 14.63 -21.43
N ALA A 357 7.08 14.77 -20.35
CA ALA A 357 7.86 13.69 -19.75
C ALA A 357 7.01 12.44 -19.41
N VAL A 358 5.82 12.63 -18.84
CA VAL A 358 4.91 11.53 -18.43
C VAL A 358 4.64 10.56 -19.59
N LYS A 359 4.39 11.07 -20.80
CA LYS A 359 4.06 10.25 -21.97
C LYS A 359 5.31 9.68 -22.66
N LYS A 360 6.43 10.41 -22.63
CA LYS A 360 7.66 10.03 -23.33
C LYS A 360 8.52 9.04 -22.56
N LEU A 361 8.49 9.10 -21.21
CA LEU A 361 9.36 8.30 -20.35
C LEU A 361 9.35 6.78 -20.64
N PRO A 362 8.20 6.13 -20.92
CA PRO A 362 8.17 4.69 -21.18
C PRO A 362 8.94 4.28 -22.45
N GLY A 363 8.99 5.16 -23.45
CA GLY A 363 9.59 4.87 -24.77
C GLY A 363 11.06 5.27 -24.91
N LEU A 364 11.66 5.90 -23.91
CA LEU A 364 13.05 6.36 -23.99
C LEU A 364 14.04 5.19 -23.80
N PRO A 365 15.09 5.08 -24.64
CA PRO A 365 16.11 4.05 -24.46
C PRO A 365 16.88 4.25 -23.16
N ARG A 366 17.31 3.15 -22.52
CA ARG A 366 18.16 3.16 -21.32
C ARG A 366 19.64 3.15 -21.71
N SER A 367 20.08 4.15 -22.46
CA SER A 367 21.40 4.17 -23.13
C SER A 367 22.60 4.32 -22.19
N ASN A 368 22.42 4.95 -21.02
CA ASN A 368 23.49 5.16 -20.05
C ASN A 368 22.95 5.01 -18.61
N ILE A 369 23.85 5.06 -17.62
CA ILE A 369 23.51 4.89 -16.20
C ILE A 369 22.45 5.90 -15.72
N ILE A 370 22.46 7.14 -16.24
CA ILE A 370 21.48 8.17 -15.87
C ILE A 370 20.11 7.83 -16.46
N TYR A 371 20.03 7.53 -17.76
CA TYR A 371 18.80 7.14 -18.44
C TYR A 371 18.25 5.80 -17.92
N ALA A 372 19.11 4.90 -17.45
CA ALA A 372 18.73 3.65 -16.81
C ALA A 372 18.06 3.85 -15.44
N ASN A 373 18.33 4.97 -14.76
CA ASN A 373 17.85 5.30 -13.42
C ASN A 373 16.99 6.58 -13.36
N ARG A 374 16.47 7.00 -14.51
CA ARG A 374 15.79 8.28 -14.70
C ARG A 374 14.55 8.43 -13.81
N GLU A 375 13.78 7.36 -13.61
CA GLU A 375 12.59 7.38 -12.77
C GLU A 375 12.95 7.77 -11.33
N GLY A 376 13.95 7.11 -10.76
CA GLY A 376 14.44 7.40 -9.42
C GLY A 376 15.01 8.80 -9.26
N LEU A 377 15.79 9.28 -10.24
CA LEU A 377 16.37 10.63 -10.23
C LEU A 377 15.31 11.72 -10.34
N LEU A 378 14.35 11.55 -11.27
CA LEU A 378 13.26 12.51 -11.48
C LEU A 378 12.29 12.55 -10.28
N SER A 379 12.20 11.49 -9.48
CA SER A 379 11.36 11.51 -8.27
C SER A 379 11.87 12.45 -7.15
N ILE A 380 13.15 12.87 -7.18
CA ILE A 380 13.83 13.58 -6.07
C ILE A 380 13.28 14.99 -5.78
N PRO A 381 13.06 15.88 -6.77
CA PRO A 381 12.64 17.26 -6.51
C PRO A 381 11.36 17.33 -5.67
N ASN A 382 10.31 16.65 -6.09
CA ASN A 382 9.06 16.62 -5.34
C ASN A 382 9.12 15.76 -4.07
N SER A 383 10.10 14.84 -3.96
CA SER A 383 10.37 14.14 -2.69
C SER A 383 10.85 15.13 -1.63
N ILE A 384 11.75 16.04 -2.01
CA ILE A 384 12.23 17.12 -1.14
C ILE A 384 11.08 18.08 -0.81
N SER A 385 10.28 18.50 -1.81
CA SER A 385 9.13 19.39 -1.60
C SER A 385 8.12 18.81 -0.61
N GLY A 386 7.75 17.53 -0.77
CA GLY A 386 6.84 16.85 0.14
C GLY A 386 7.36 16.82 1.58
N ALA A 387 8.64 16.48 1.76
CA ALA A 387 9.27 16.51 3.08
C ALA A 387 9.31 17.93 3.68
N LEU A 388 9.57 18.96 2.88
CA LEU A 388 9.54 20.36 3.31
C LEU A 388 8.13 20.83 3.69
N PHE A 389 7.10 20.50 2.91
CA PHE A 389 5.72 20.82 3.27
C PHE A 389 5.33 20.21 4.62
N VAL A 390 5.59 18.92 4.82
CA VAL A 390 5.30 18.26 6.11
C VAL A 390 6.09 18.92 7.24
N LEU A 391 7.37 19.26 7.01
CA LEU A 391 8.18 19.95 8.01
C LEU A 391 7.54 21.28 8.46
N LEU A 392 7.06 22.08 7.50
CA LEU A 392 6.43 23.37 7.77
C LEU A 392 5.10 23.19 8.53
N ILE A 393 4.24 22.31 8.04
CA ILE A 393 2.92 22.04 8.65
C ILE A 393 3.09 21.49 10.07
N THR A 394 3.99 20.52 10.26
CA THR A 394 4.27 19.96 11.59
C THR A 394 4.84 21.00 12.54
N LYS A 395 5.72 21.92 12.11
CA LYS A 395 6.21 23.00 12.98
C LYS A 395 5.08 23.92 13.48
N ILE A 396 4.14 24.28 12.60
CA ILE A 396 2.99 25.13 12.96
C ILE A 396 2.09 24.39 13.95
N ALA A 397 1.76 23.12 13.64
CA ALA A 397 0.95 22.27 14.50
C ALA A 397 1.57 22.08 15.90
N VAL A 398 2.88 21.81 15.97
CA VAL A 398 3.62 21.71 17.23
C VAL A 398 3.55 23.01 18.03
N SER A 399 3.66 24.17 17.38
CA SER A 399 3.58 25.47 18.05
C SER A 399 2.24 25.64 18.75
N TYR A 400 1.13 25.44 18.02
CA TYR A 400 -0.21 25.52 18.61
C TYR A 400 -0.45 24.48 19.68
N TYR A 401 0.08 23.27 19.51
CA TYR A 401 -0.01 22.22 20.51
C TYR A 401 0.69 22.62 21.82
N LYS A 402 1.91 23.18 21.74
CA LYS A 402 2.68 23.63 22.91
C LYS A 402 2.03 24.83 23.62
N GLU A 403 1.32 25.67 22.89
CA GLU A 403 0.50 26.76 23.45
C GLU A 403 -0.80 26.28 24.12
N GLY A 404 -1.05 24.97 24.19
CA GLY A 404 -2.29 24.39 24.70
C GLY A 404 -3.48 24.48 23.73
N LYS A 405 -3.31 25.09 22.56
CA LYS A 405 -4.34 25.26 21.52
C LYS A 405 -4.42 24.02 20.61
N LYS A 406 -4.62 22.84 21.21
CA LYS A 406 -4.64 21.54 20.49
C LYS A 406 -5.62 21.52 19.31
N PHE A 407 -6.79 22.14 19.46
CA PHE A 407 -7.79 22.24 18.39
C PHE A 407 -7.26 22.99 17.15
N ARG A 408 -6.43 24.04 17.33
CA ARG A 408 -5.78 24.73 16.20
C ARG A 408 -4.75 23.85 15.50
N SER A 409 -4.07 22.96 16.23
CA SER A 409 -3.19 21.95 15.62
C SER A 409 -3.99 21.00 14.72
N VAL A 410 -5.15 20.52 15.18
CA VAL A 410 -6.05 19.70 14.35
C VAL A 410 -6.52 20.45 13.12
N LEU A 411 -6.99 21.69 13.31
CA LEU A 411 -7.48 22.53 12.22
C LEU A 411 -6.39 22.77 11.18
N THR A 412 -5.14 22.98 11.60
CA THR A 412 -3.99 23.14 10.69
C THR A 412 -3.82 21.90 9.80
N TYR A 413 -3.76 20.70 10.40
CA TYR A 413 -3.61 19.46 9.63
C TYR A 413 -4.81 19.18 8.71
N MET A 414 -6.02 19.33 9.22
CA MET A 414 -7.25 19.07 8.44
C MET A 414 -7.45 20.08 7.32
N PHE A 415 -7.14 21.36 7.55
CA PHE A 415 -7.19 22.39 6.52
C PHE A 415 -6.17 22.10 5.42
N CYS A 416 -4.89 21.89 5.76
CA CYS A 416 -3.87 21.55 4.78
C CYS A 416 -4.21 20.27 4.01
N SER A 417 -4.71 19.24 4.71
CA SER A 417 -5.19 18.00 4.11
C SER A 417 -6.25 18.26 3.04
N LEU A 418 -7.34 18.95 3.39
CA LEU A 418 -8.41 19.28 2.45
C LEU A 418 -7.92 20.17 1.30
N SER A 419 -7.06 21.16 1.57
CA SER A 419 -6.47 22.01 0.52
C SER A 419 -5.71 21.18 -0.51
N PHE A 420 -4.85 20.24 -0.08
CA PHE A 420 -4.14 19.35 -1.00
C PHE A 420 -5.08 18.43 -1.78
N PHE A 421 -6.16 17.94 -1.14
CA PHE A 421 -7.18 17.17 -1.84
C PHE A 421 -7.87 17.98 -2.93
N PHE A 422 -8.31 19.20 -2.63
CA PHE A 422 -8.94 20.07 -3.64
C PHE A 422 -7.97 20.42 -4.77
N LEU A 423 -6.72 20.78 -4.45
CA LEU A 423 -5.70 21.06 -5.45
C LEU A 423 -5.43 19.84 -6.35
N ALA A 424 -5.32 18.64 -5.79
CA ALA A 424 -5.14 17.41 -6.57
C ALA A 424 -6.32 17.14 -7.53
N ASN A 425 -7.55 17.43 -7.10
CA ASN A 425 -8.73 17.29 -7.95
C ASN A 425 -8.84 18.40 -9.00
N ILE A 426 -8.40 19.63 -8.71
CA ILE A 426 -8.28 20.68 -9.74
C ILE A 426 -7.32 20.23 -10.85
N LEU A 427 -6.17 19.67 -10.48
CA LEU A 427 -5.20 19.12 -11.46
C LEU A 427 -5.78 17.93 -12.24
N TYR A 428 -6.61 17.11 -11.60
CA TYR A 428 -7.36 16.06 -12.29
C TYR A 428 -8.28 16.63 -13.38
N PHE A 429 -9.10 17.64 -13.04
CA PHE A 429 -9.97 18.30 -14.02
C PHE A 429 -9.18 19.04 -15.11
N ALA A 430 -7.95 19.48 -14.81
CA ALA A 430 -7.00 19.98 -15.79
C ALA A 430 -6.34 18.89 -16.66
N LYS A 431 -6.79 17.63 -16.57
CA LYS A 431 -6.30 16.46 -17.31
C LYS A 431 -4.84 16.09 -17.02
N LEU A 432 -4.31 16.50 -15.88
CA LEU A 432 -3.00 16.04 -15.40
C LEU A 432 -3.18 14.71 -14.68
N LYS A 433 -2.60 13.64 -15.22
CA LYS A 433 -2.64 12.30 -14.61
C LYS A 433 -1.65 12.21 -13.45
N SER A 434 -1.96 11.38 -12.45
CA SER A 434 -1.01 11.10 -11.36
C SER A 434 0.09 10.16 -11.86
N CYS A 435 1.36 10.45 -11.54
CA CYS A 435 2.49 9.59 -11.91
C CYS A 435 3.43 9.40 -10.72
N ARG A 436 3.46 8.19 -10.15
CA ARG A 436 4.30 7.84 -9.00
C ARG A 436 5.79 7.92 -9.33
N SER A 437 6.22 7.36 -10.46
CA SER A 437 7.63 7.25 -10.82
C SER A 437 8.31 8.61 -10.96
N LEU A 438 7.60 9.59 -11.51
CA LEU A 438 8.07 10.98 -11.63
C LEU A 438 7.79 11.82 -10.37
N ASN A 439 6.99 11.28 -9.43
CA ASN A 439 6.49 11.97 -8.26
C ASN A 439 5.89 13.34 -8.63
N ASN A 440 5.00 13.39 -9.62
CA ASN A 440 4.47 14.65 -10.14
C ASN A 440 3.58 15.40 -9.14
N MET A 441 3.25 16.65 -9.43
CA MET A 441 2.53 17.54 -8.49
C MET A 441 1.22 16.93 -7.98
N ARG A 442 0.42 16.31 -8.87
CA ARG A 442 -0.85 15.69 -8.49
C ARG A 442 -0.66 14.49 -7.57
N TYR A 443 0.27 13.58 -7.89
CA TYR A 443 0.61 12.45 -7.01
C TYR A 443 1.07 12.96 -5.64
N LEU A 444 1.97 13.95 -5.61
CA LEU A 444 2.47 14.54 -4.38
C LEU A 444 1.33 15.08 -3.51
N PHE A 445 0.37 15.81 -4.09
CA PHE A 445 -0.77 16.36 -3.36
C PHE A 445 -1.67 15.29 -2.74
N TYR A 446 -1.93 14.16 -3.44
CA TYR A 446 -2.65 13.06 -2.81
C TYR A 446 -1.89 12.42 -1.65
N VAL A 447 -0.56 12.24 -1.77
CA VAL A 447 0.28 11.76 -0.65
C VAL A 447 0.21 12.73 0.53
N MET A 448 0.32 14.03 0.27
CA MET A 448 0.23 15.08 1.29
C MET A 448 -1.14 15.15 1.96
N PHE A 449 -2.22 15.00 1.20
CA PHE A 449 -3.58 14.88 1.74
C PHE A 449 -3.67 13.75 2.75
N LEU A 450 -3.31 12.53 2.34
CA LEU A 450 -3.45 11.34 3.18
C LEU A 450 -2.54 11.38 4.41
N TYR A 451 -1.32 11.88 4.28
CA TYR A 451 -0.38 12.01 5.39
C TYR A 451 -0.87 13.02 6.43
N ASN A 452 -1.33 14.20 6.00
CA ASN A 452 -1.86 15.22 6.91
C ASN A 452 -3.19 14.79 7.54
N PHE A 453 -4.05 14.09 6.81
CA PHE A 453 -5.25 13.48 7.37
C PHE A 453 -4.93 12.51 8.50
N ALA A 454 -3.94 11.62 8.30
CA ALA A 454 -3.51 10.68 9.32
C ALA A 454 -3.01 11.41 10.58
N LEU A 455 -2.18 12.45 10.44
CA LEU A 455 -1.72 13.23 11.60
C LEU A 455 -2.85 14.00 12.30
N GLY A 456 -3.71 14.67 11.53
CA GLY A 456 -4.84 15.44 12.05
C GLY A 456 -5.84 14.57 12.80
N SER A 457 -6.16 13.38 12.28
CA SER A 457 -7.06 12.43 12.93
C SER A 457 -6.52 11.92 14.27
N MET A 458 -5.20 11.74 14.41
CA MET A 458 -4.58 11.33 15.67
C MET A 458 -4.61 12.41 16.75
N VAL A 459 -4.34 13.67 16.37
CA VAL A 459 -4.46 14.80 17.32
C VAL A 459 -5.94 15.04 17.66
N MET A 460 -6.86 14.88 16.71
CA MET A 460 -8.29 14.99 16.97
C MET A 460 -8.76 13.92 17.95
N PHE A 461 -8.30 12.69 17.79
CA PHE A 461 -8.61 11.60 18.70
C PHE A 461 -8.14 11.89 20.13
N GLU A 462 -7.01 12.56 20.32
CA GLU A 462 -6.57 13.02 21.64
C GLU A 462 -7.54 14.03 22.27
N ILE A 463 -8.03 15.00 21.50
CA ILE A 463 -8.96 16.01 22.01
C ILE A 463 -10.28 15.35 22.42
N LEU A 464 -10.77 14.42 21.59
CA LEU A 464 -11.99 13.68 21.87
C LEU A 464 -11.81 12.69 23.02
N TYR A 465 -10.62 12.11 23.17
CA TYR A 465 -10.31 11.08 24.15
C TYR A 465 -8.96 11.34 24.84
N PRO A 466 -8.83 12.39 25.66
CA PRO A 466 -7.56 12.72 26.33
C PRO A 466 -7.12 11.66 27.34
N ARG A 467 -7.93 10.61 27.53
CA ARG A 467 -7.83 9.54 28.52
C ARG A 467 -7.36 8.19 27.92
N TYR A 468 -6.96 8.14 26.65
CA TYR A 468 -6.53 6.88 26.03
C TYR A 468 -5.14 6.48 26.53
N LYS A 469 -4.94 5.18 26.78
CA LYS A 469 -3.62 4.64 27.15
C LYS A 469 -2.81 4.30 25.90
N GLU A 470 -1.49 4.41 26.02
CA GLU A 470 -0.58 4.13 24.90
C GLU A 470 -0.84 2.73 24.31
N ASN A 471 -1.17 2.67 23.01
CA ASN A 471 -1.15 1.41 22.28
C ASN A 471 0.30 1.02 22.02
N GLN A 472 0.78 0.05 22.81
CA GLN A 472 2.18 -0.32 22.77
C GLN A 472 2.61 -0.88 21.42
N ILE A 473 1.72 -1.53 20.66
CA ILE A 473 2.06 -2.10 19.35
C ILE A 473 2.31 -0.97 18.35
N ILE A 474 1.33 -0.08 18.18
CA ILE A 474 1.37 0.98 17.17
C ILE A 474 2.48 1.98 17.48
N ASP A 475 2.65 2.37 18.74
CA ASP A 475 3.75 3.25 19.15
C ASP A 475 5.12 2.60 18.90
N SER A 476 5.26 1.28 19.11
CA SER A 476 6.52 0.59 18.84
C SER A 476 6.82 0.51 17.35
N VAL A 477 5.82 0.19 16.52
CA VAL A 477 5.95 0.18 15.06
C VAL A 477 6.28 1.59 14.55
N GLY A 478 5.62 2.60 15.10
CA GLY A 478 5.80 4.02 14.75
C GLY A 478 7.14 4.62 15.16
N LYS A 479 7.78 4.08 16.20
CA LYS A 479 9.14 4.45 16.64
C LYS A 479 10.22 3.88 15.72
N TYR A 480 9.98 2.74 15.08
CA TYR A 480 10.95 2.04 14.21
C TYR A 480 10.37 1.71 12.81
N PRO A 481 9.81 2.69 12.09
CA PRO A 481 9.01 2.47 10.90
C PRO A 481 9.81 1.80 9.77
N LEU A 482 11.02 2.31 9.51
CA LEU A 482 11.88 1.82 8.43
C LEU A 482 12.46 0.41 8.75
N MET A 483 12.74 0.09 10.02
CA MET A 483 13.18 -1.25 10.41
C MET A 483 12.08 -2.29 10.23
N ILE A 484 10.86 -1.99 10.71
CA ILE A 484 9.71 -2.89 10.54
C ILE A 484 9.40 -3.10 9.06
N TYR A 485 9.52 -2.06 8.23
CA TYR A 485 9.36 -2.17 6.79
C TYR A 485 10.43 -3.03 6.11
N LEU A 486 11.69 -2.97 6.54
CA LEU A 486 12.75 -3.83 6.02
C LEU A 486 12.49 -5.30 6.35
N ILE A 487 12.14 -5.58 7.60
CA ILE A 487 11.79 -6.94 8.05
C ILE A 487 10.59 -7.45 7.26
N ALA A 488 9.56 -6.63 7.09
CA ALA A 488 8.40 -6.95 6.27
C ALA A 488 8.79 -7.34 4.85
N ASN A 489 9.60 -6.53 4.15
CA ASN A 489 10.04 -6.86 2.78
C ASN A 489 10.84 -8.18 2.70
N VAL A 490 11.75 -8.42 3.65
CA VAL A 490 12.53 -9.67 3.67
C VAL A 490 11.61 -10.87 3.95
N MET A 491 10.73 -10.75 4.94
CA MET A 491 9.75 -11.79 5.26
C MET A 491 8.80 -12.06 4.09
N THR A 492 8.34 -11.04 3.37
CA THR A 492 7.54 -11.21 2.15
C THR A 492 8.31 -11.99 1.10
N GLY A 493 9.59 -11.67 0.86
CA GLY A 493 10.46 -12.45 -0.03
C GLY A 493 10.56 -13.92 0.40
N CYS A 494 10.79 -14.18 1.68
CA CYS A 494 10.83 -15.55 2.21
C CYS A 494 9.49 -16.28 2.02
N VAL A 495 8.36 -15.63 2.32
CA VAL A 495 7.03 -16.21 2.16
C VAL A 495 6.76 -16.50 0.68
N ASN A 496 7.18 -15.63 -0.24
CA ASN A 496 7.01 -15.82 -1.67
C ASN A 496 7.83 -17.01 -2.19
N MET A 497 9.07 -17.18 -1.73
CA MET A 497 9.91 -18.32 -2.12
C MET A 497 9.41 -19.66 -1.53
N ILE A 498 8.91 -19.66 -0.29
CA ILE A 498 8.48 -20.90 0.40
C ILE A 498 7.06 -21.30 -0.01
N PHE A 499 6.12 -20.36 0.01
CA PHE A 499 4.70 -20.65 -0.09
C PHE A 499 4.09 -20.24 -1.43
N LYS A 500 4.77 -19.50 -2.32
CA LYS A 500 4.18 -19.01 -3.58
C LYS A 500 2.71 -18.55 -3.43
N PRO A 501 2.43 -17.52 -2.61
CA PRO A 501 1.09 -17.16 -2.14
C PRO A 501 0.04 -16.91 -3.22
N TYR A 502 0.51 -16.59 -4.42
CA TYR A 502 -0.30 -16.43 -5.63
C TYR A 502 -1.22 -17.61 -5.91
N LEU A 503 -0.75 -18.83 -5.63
CA LEU A 503 -1.46 -20.08 -5.93
C LEU A 503 -2.38 -20.57 -4.80
N TYR A 504 -2.31 -19.95 -3.62
CA TYR A 504 -3.01 -20.44 -2.43
C TYR A 504 -4.47 -19.98 -2.37
N PRO A 505 -5.40 -20.87 -1.95
CA PRO A 505 -6.76 -20.46 -1.61
C PRO A 505 -6.76 -19.39 -0.52
N LEU A 506 -7.73 -18.47 -0.59
CA LEU A 506 -7.80 -17.29 0.28
C LEU A 506 -7.75 -17.64 1.78
N THR A 507 -8.40 -18.73 2.20
CA THR A 507 -8.44 -19.16 3.60
C THR A 507 -7.05 -19.46 4.16
N TYR A 508 -6.24 -20.23 3.43
CA TYR A 508 -4.86 -20.56 3.83
C TYR A 508 -3.97 -19.32 3.77
N PHE A 509 -4.12 -18.49 2.74
CA PHE A 509 -3.35 -17.26 2.63
C PHE A 509 -3.63 -16.29 3.79
N VAL A 510 -4.90 -16.15 4.20
CA VAL A 510 -5.28 -15.30 5.35
C VAL A 510 -4.60 -15.79 6.62
N LEU A 511 -4.48 -17.11 6.85
CA LEU A 511 -3.76 -17.65 8.00
C LEU A 511 -2.27 -17.24 7.97
N ILE A 512 -1.62 -17.36 6.80
CA ILE A 512 -0.22 -16.93 6.60
C ILE A 512 -0.09 -15.43 6.89
N LEU A 513 -0.99 -14.61 6.35
CA LEU A 513 -0.97 -13.15 6.52
C LEU A 513 -1.20 -12.73 7.99
N VAL A 514 -2.06 -13.45 8.71
CA VAL A 514 -2.27 -13.25 10.16
C VAL A 514 -0.98 -13.57 10.90
N VAL A 515 -0.39 -14.75 10.70
CA VAL A 515 0.86 -15.15 11.37
C VAL A 515 1.98 -14.15 11.07
N TYR A 516 2.15 -13.77 9.81
CA TYR A 516 3.10 -12.74 9.37
C TYR A 516 2.91 -11.42 10.11
N SER A 517 1.66 -10.93 10.21
CA SER A 517 1.35 -9.67 10.89
C SER A 517 1.64 -9.73 12.38
N TYR A 518 1.33 -10.86 13.03
CA TYR A 518 1.63 -11.09 14.44
C TYR A 518 3.14 -11.06 14.72
N ILE A 519 3.94 -11.69 13.85
CA ILE A 519 5.41 -11.67 13.95
C ILE A 519 5.92 -10.23 13.87
N LEU A 520 5.46 -9.44 12.90
CA LEU A 520 5.88 -8.05 12.75
C LEU A 520 5.51 -7.18 13.95
N PHE A 521 4.29 -7.34 14.49
CA PHE A 521 3.87 -6.62 15.70
C PHE A 521 4.72 -7.00 16.91
N PHE A 522 5.08 -8.27 17.03
CA PHE A 522 5.96 -8.77 18.08
C PHE A 522 7.40 -8.23 17.94
N CYS A 523 7.96 -8.16 16.72
CA CYS A 523 9.25 -7.53 16.45
C CYS A 523 9.30 -6.07 16.93
N GLY A 524 8.22 -5.31 16.70
CA GLY A 524 8.10 -3.94 17.22
C GLY A 524 8.23 -3.87 18.75
N LEU A 525 7.55 -4.76 19.46
CA LEU A 525 7.61 -4.84 20.92
C LEU A 525 9.01 -5.22 21.43
N ILE A 526 9.69 -6.14 20.73
CA ILE A 526 11.08 -6.52 21.01
C ILE A 526 11.99 -5.28 20.92
N PHE A 527 11.90 -4.51 19.83
CA PHE A 527 12.74 -3.31 19.66
C PHE A 527 12.50 -2.25 20.73
N ARG A 528 11.27 -2.13 21.22
CA ARG A 528 10.96 -1.28 22.38
C ARG A 528 11.65 -1.78 23.65
N ARG A 529 11.64 -3.09 23.91
CA ARG A 529 12.23 -3.69 25.12
C ARG A 529 13.75 -3.53 25.16
N PHE A 530 14.43 -3.73 24.02
CA PHE A 530 15.88 -3.61 23.92
C PHE A 530 16.39 -2.16 23.92
N LYS A 531 15.48 -1.15 24.02
CA LYS A 531 15.80 0.29 24.00
C LYS A 531 16.93 0.57 23.00
N PHE A 532 16.73 0.23 21.72
CA PHE A 532 17.63 0.61 20.62
C PHE A 532 17.66 2.16 20.45
N LYS A 533 18.08 2.88 21.50
CA LYS A 533 18.21 4.33 21.62
C LYS A 533 19.16 4.88 20.55
N ASN A 534 20.07 4.05 20.09
CA ASN A 534 21.06 4.37 19.08
C ASN A 534 20.66 3.96 17.67
N MET A 535 19.54 3.28 17.42
CA MET A 535 19.15 2.88 16.05
C MET A 535 17.97 3.70 15.52
N SER A 536 17.01 4.09 16.37
CA SER A 536 15.93 5.04 16.00
C SER A 536 16.45 6.44 15.63
N GLN A 537 17.71 6.76 15.95
CA GLN A 537 18.35 8.01 15.55
C GLN A 537 18.91 7.97 14.12
N TRP A 538 19.01 6.78 13.51
CA TRP A 538 19.66 6.51 12.22
C TRP A 538 18.68 5.99 11.17
N ILE A 539 17.59 5.36 11.63
CA ILE A 539 16.52 4.76 10.84
C ILE A 539 15.27 5.59 11.12
#